data_AF-A0A225UB70-F1
#
_entry.id   AF-A0A225UB70-F1
#
_cell.length_a   1.000
_cell.length_b   1.000
_cell.length_c   1.000
_cell.angle_alpha   90.00
_cell.angle_beta   90.00
_cell.angle_gamma   90.00
#
_symmetry.space_group_name_H-M   'P 1'
#
loop_
_entity.id
_entity.type
_entity.pdbx_description
1 polymer ?
#
loop_
_entity_poly.entity_id
_entity_poly.type
_entity_poly.pdbx_seq_one_letter_code
_entity_poly.pdbx_strand_id
1 'polypeptide(L)'
;MNFMVAAGVRLCAHEGEVVLPDEKRILLVGGPKRLHLGRAIDVSIHESLWLAPGDSKYIPIRTLEPDLESLDVWVSRGDRWVTLVVFSAKRVPVAVRVVNISRKPAQVLPHTKVATLTDRERLHLGTNFVCPGSYQYDEREFLVYENTRSPAA
;
A
#
# COMPACT_ATOMS: atom_id res chain seq x y z
N MET A 1 29.50 0.94 -2.56
CA MET A 1 28.62 1.29 -1.43
C MET A 1 29.14 2.58 -0.82
N ASN A 2 28.40 3.69 -0.94
CA ASN A 2 28.63 4.97 -0.24
C ASN A 2 27.23 5.53 0.07
N PHE A 3 26.78 5.43 1.31
CA PHE A 3 25.55 6.05 1.79
C PHE A 3 25.93 7.33 2.54
N MET A 4 25.35 8.46 2.15
CA MET A 4 25.37 9.66 2.99
C MET A 4 24.07 9.66 3.80
N VAL A 5 24.19 9.83 5.12
CA VAL A 5 23.05 9.85 6.04
C VAL A 5 23.03 11.19 6.77
N ALA A 6 21.98 11.98 6.55
CA ALA A 6 21.72 13.21 7.27
C ALA A 6 20.22 13.28 7.61
N ALA A 7 19.88 13.53 8.87
CA ALA A 7 18.50 13.66 9.34
C ALA A 7 17.56 12.49 8.95
N GLY A 8 18.08 11.25 8.87
CA GLY A 8 17.30 10.06 8.48
C GLY A 8 17.13 9.86 6.97
N VAL A 9 17.68 10.74 6.15
CA VAL A 9 17.71 10.61 4.70
C VAL A 9 18.88 9.71 4.29
N ARG A 10 18.66 8.67 3.49
CA ARG A 10 19.70 7.77 2.95
C ARG A 10 19.85 8.00 1.45
N LEU A 11 21.02 8.49 1.02
CA LEU A 11 21.35 8.67 -0.39
C LEU A 11 22.07 7.44 -0.94
N CYS A 12 21.61 6.89 -2.07
CA CYS A 12 22.33 5.85 -2.81
C CYS A 12 22.66 6.32 -4.23
N ALA A 13 23.91 6.74 -4.44
CA ALA A 13 24.38 7.20 -5.75
C ALA A 13 24.43 6.09 -6.82
N HIS A 14 24.59 4.82 -6.40
CA HIS A 14 24.55 3.66 -7.31
C HIS A 14 23.14 3.35 -7.81
N GLU A 15 22.14 3.46 -6.92
CA GLU A 15 20.73 3.25 -7.27
C GLU A 15 20.10 4.51 -7.88
N GLY A 16 20.73 5.68 -7.69
CA GLY A 16 20.20 6.96 -8.16
C GLY A 16 19.01 7.43 -7.35
N GLU A 17 18.93 7.07 -6.06
CA GLU A 17 17.75 7.30 -5.22
C GLU A 17 18.10 7.97 -3.88
N VAL A 18 17.15 8.75 -3.37
CA VAL A 18 17.13 9.34 -2.03
C VAL A 18 15.98 8.71 -1.26
N VAL A 19 16.28 8.00 -0.17
CA VAL A 19 15.27 7.48 0.75
C VAL A 19 15.09 8.47 1.89
N LEU A 20 13.90 9.02 2.04
CA LEU A 20 13.53 9.92 3.13
C LEU A 20 13.25 9.14 4.43
N PRO A 21 13.19 9.82 5.59
CA PRO A 21 12.90 9.17 6.88
C PRO A 21 11.53 8.48 6.93
N ASP A 22 10.59 8.91 6.10
CA ASP A 22 9.27 8.30 5.91
C ASP A 22 9.26 7.22 4.82
N GLU A 23 10.44 6.69 4.50
CA GLU A 23 10.70 5.65 3.49
C GLU A 23 10.32 6.04 2.05
N LYS A 24 9.95 7.31 1.81
CA LYS A 24 9.71 7.81 0.45
C LYS A 24 11.02 7.83 -0.33
N ARG A 25 10.99 7.24 -1.53
CA ARG A 25 12.13 7.23 -2.45
C ARG A 25 11.97 8.28 -3.54
N ILE A 26 12.97 9.15 -3.72
CA ILE A 26 13.03 10.17 -4.77
C ILE A 26 14.16 9.82 -5.73
N LEU A 27 13.87 9.78 -7.03
CA LEU A 27 14.87 9.54 -8.06
C LEU A 27 15.73 10.79 -8.29
N LEU A 28 17.05 10.61 -8.32
CA LEU A 28 18.02 11.64 -8.69
C LEU A 28 17.95 11.90 -10.20
N VAL A 29 17.88 13.17 -10.58
CA VAL A 29 17.96 13.59 -11.98
C VAL A 29 19.33 13.17 -12.55
N GLY A 30 19.32 12.33 -13.60
CA GLY A 30 20.53 11.79 -14.22
C GLY A 30 21.00 10.43 -13.65
N GLY A 31 20.27 9.84 -12.70
CA GLY A 31 20.49 8.46 -12.26
C GLY A 31 20.21 7.42 -13.37
N PRO A 32 20.64 6.16 -13.20
CA PRO A 32 20.39 5.11 -14.19
C PRO A 32 18.90 5.01 -14.50
N LYS A 33 18.52 5.15 -15.78
CA LYS A 33 17.15 4.91 -16.26
C LYS A 33 16.83 3.43 -16.09
N ARG A 34 16.31 3.05 -14.93
CA ARG A 34 15.89 1.67 -14.65
C ARG A 34 14.58 1.39 -15.39
N LEU A 35 14.71 0.95 -16.65
CA LEU A 35 13.62 0.53 -17.51
C LEU A 35 13.30 -0.97 -17.34
N HIS A 36 13.39 -1.48 -16.11
CA HIS A 36 12.80 -2.77 -15.78
C HIS A 36 11.45 -2.47 -15.17
N LEU A 37 10.40 -2.67 -15.97
CA LEU A 37 9.03 -2.72 -15.46
C LEU A 37 8.96 -3.93 -14.53
N GLY A 38 9.17 -3.68 -13.24
CA GLY A 38 9.03 -4.70 -12.22
C GLY A 38 7.67 -5.37 -12.30
N ARG A 39 7.57 -6.63 -11.90
CA ARG A 39 6.28 -7.33 -11.86
C ARG A 39 5.33 -6.54 -10.96
N ALA A 40 4.14 -6.25 -11.46
CA ALA A 40 3.11 -5.51 -10.73
C ALA A 40 1.77 -6.24 -10.88
N ILE A 41 1.19 -6.65 -9.75
CA ILE A 41 -0.08 -7.35 -9.69
C ILE A 41 -1.08 -6.46 -8.98
N ASP A 42 -2.03 -5.94 -9.73
CA ASP A 42 -3.07 -5.08 -9.16
C ASP A 42 -4.18 -5.90 -8.52
N VAL A 43 -4.48 -5.58 -7.27
CA VAL A 43 -5.68 -6.04 -6.57
C VAL A 43 -6.72 -4.95 -6.75
N SER A 44 -7.74 -5.23 -7.55
CA SER A 44 -8.78 -4.27 -7.89
C SER A 44 -10.15 -4.75 -7.45
N ILE A 45 -11.02 -3.79 -7.15
CA ILE A 45 -12.43 -4.09 -6.91
C ILE A 45 -13.11 -4.40 -8.25
N HIS A 46 -13.83 -5.51 -8.35
CA HIS A 46 -14.52 -5.90 -9.59
C HIS A 46 -15.89 -5.24 -9.76
N GLU A 47 -16.59 -4.96 -8.65
CA GLU A 47 -17.94 -4.41 -8.64
C GLU A 47 -18.05 -3.21 -7.68
N SER A 48 -18.98 -2.28 -7.92
CA SER A 48 -19.12 -1.11 -7.06
C SER A 48 -19.38 -1.54 -5.61
N LEU A 49 -18.54 -1.04 -4.69
CA LEU A 49 -18.68 -1.33 -3.27
C LEU A 49 -19.24 -0.11 -2.55
N TRP A 50 -20.32 -0.31 -1.79
CA TRP A 50 -20.85 0.68 -0.87
C TRP A 50 -20.53 0.29 0.56
N LEU A 51 -19.82 1.15 1.27
CA LEU A 51 -19.45 0.95 2.67
C LEU A 51 -20.18 1.97 3.54
N ALA A 52 -20.95 1.49 4.52
CA ALA A 52 -21.48 2.35 5.58
C ALA A 52 -20.33 2.95 6.42
N PRO A 53 -20.56 4.04 7.18
CA PRO A 53 -19.56 4.58 8.09
C PRO A 53 -19.01 3.51 9.06
N GLY A 54 -17.68 3.32 9.06
CA GLY A 54 -17.00 2.31 9.87
C GLY A 54 -17.10 0.87 9.35
N ASP A 55 -17.82 0.64 8.26
CA ASP A 55 -17.93 -0.68 7.62
C ASP A 55 -16.69 -1.00 6.78
N SER A 56 -16.49 -2.30 6.51
CA SER A 56 -15.34 -2.77 5.75
C SER A 56 -15.63 -4.01 4.92
N LYS A 57 -14.91 -4.15 3.80
CA LYS A 57 -14.98 -5.33 2.93
C LYS A 57 -13.60 -5.93 2.71
N TYR A 58 -13.52 -7.25 2.75
CA TYR A 58 -12.33 -8.00 2.39
C TYR A 58 -12.33 -8.31 0.90
N ILE A 59 -11.24 -7.94 0.22
CA ILE A 59 -10.98 -8.22 -1.19
C ILE A 59 -9.85 -9.28 -1.23
N PRO A 60 -10.15 -10.53 -1.62
CA PRO A 60 -9.14 -11.59 -1.61
C PRO A 60 -8.07 -11.33 -2.69
N ILE A 61 -6.81 -11.60 -2.36
CA ILE A 61 -5.72 -11.56 -3.32
C ILE A 61 -5.72 -12.91 -4.06
N ARG A 62 -6.37 -12.94 -5.22
CA ARG A 62 -6.48 -14.14 -6.05
C ARG A 62 -5.44 -14.08 -7.16
N THR A 63 -4.25 -14.58 -6.88
CA THR A 63 -3.20 -14.68 -7.89
C THR A 63 -2.62 -16.09 -7.91
N LEU A 64 -2.23 -16.55 -9.11
CA LEU A 64 -1.63 -17.88 -9.31
C LEU A 64 -0.12 -17.87 -9.03
N GLU A 65 0.37 -16.78 -8.44
CA GLU A 65 1.77 -16.48 -8.39
C GLU A 65 2.47 -17.24 -7.26
N PRO A 66 3.52 -18.01 -7.59
CA PRO A 66 4.11 -18.98 -6.67
C PRO A 66 4.91 -18.34 -5.54
N ASP A 67 5.32 -17.08 -5.69
CA ASP A 67 6.29 -16.40 -4.83
C ASP A 67 5.74 -15.13 -4.17
N LEU A 68 4.48 -15.15 -3.72
CA LEU A 68 3.86 -13.97 -3.10
C LEU A 68 4.63 -13.41 -1.89
N GLU A 69 5.42 -14.25 -1.22
CA GLU A 69 6.29 -13.90 -0.09
C GLU A 69 7.47 -13.01 -0.49
N SER A 70 7.85 -13.00 -1.78
CA SER A 70 8.97 -12.22 -2.32
C SER A 70 8.55 -10.80 -2.70
N LEU A 71 7.25 -10.55 -2.83
CA LEU A 71 6.68 -9.29 -3.30
C LEU A 71 6.41 -8.32 -2.15
N ASP A 72 6.64 -7.04 -2.42
CA ASP A 72 6.20 -5.96 -1.56
C ASP A 72 4.75 -5.61 -1.86
N VAL A 73 3.97 -5.33 -0.82
CA VAL A 73 2.56 -4.97 -0.93
C VAL A 73 2.40 -3.49 -0.70
N TRP A 74 1.72 -2.84 -1.63
CA TRP A 74 1.38 -1.43 -1.54
C TRP A 74 -0.13 -1.28 -1.46
N VAL A 75 -0.62 -0.57 -0.45
CA VAL A 75 -2.06 -0.33 -0.24
C VAL A 75 -2.44 1.09 -0.63
N SER A 76 -3.57 1.24 -1.33
CA SER A 76 -4.06 2.55 -1.73
C SER A 76 -4.98 3.20 -0.69
N ARG A 77 -5.36 4.45 -0.94
CA ARG A 77 -6.45 5.10 -0.21
C ARG A 77 -7.31 5.91 -1.17
N GLY A 78 -8.56 6.11 -0.80
CA GLY A 78 -9.40 7.16 -1.34
C GLY A 78 -9.58 8.30 -0.35
N ASP A 79 -10.48 9.22 -0.71
CA ASP A 79 -10.80 10.37 0.14
C ASP A 79 -11.53 9.96 1.42
N ARG A 80 -12.33 8.88 1.35
CA ARG A 80 -13.24 8.43 2.42
C ARG A 80 -12.98 6.99 2.87
N TRP A 81 -12.00 6.32 2.29
CA TRP A 81 -11.68 4.94 2.62
C TRP A 81 -10.17 4.74 2.58
N VAL A 82 -9.69 3.78 3.36
CA VAL A 82 -8.29 3.32 3.36
C VAL A 82 -8.26 1.82 3.19
N THR A 83 -7.12 1.28 2.76
CA THR A 83 -6.92 -0.17 2.71
C THR A 83 -5.81 -0.62 3.65
N LEU A 84 -6.03 -1.77 4.27
CA LEU A 84 -5.08 -2.49 5.11
C LEU A 84 -4.83 -3.87 4.52
N VAL A 85 -3.59 -4.37 4.64
CA VAL A 85 -3.26 -5.73 4.20
C VAL A 85 -3.65 -6.73 5.28
N VAL A 86 -4.23 -7.84 4.85
CA VAL A 86 -4.48 -9.00 5.71
C VAL A 86 -3.43 -10.05 5.42
N PHE A 87 -2.63 -10.37 6.43
CA PHE A 87 -1.62 -11.41 6.34
C PHE A 87 -2.13 -12.74 6.92
N SER A 88 -1.70 -13.83 6.33
CA SER A 88 -1.80 -15.16 6.93
C SER A 88 -0.83 -15.31 8.11
N ALA A 89 -0.97 -16.39 8.87
CA ALA A 89 -0.03 -16.75 9.93
C ALA A 89 1.43 -16.87 9.46
N LYS A 90 1.65 -17.16 8.16
CA LYS A 90 2.98 -17.24 7.53
C LYS A 90 3.48 -15.90 7.00
N ARG A 91 2.82 -14.78 7.34
CA ARG A 91 3.10 -13.42 6.83
C ARG A 91 2.95 -13.25 5.32
N VAL A 92 2.18 -14.13 4.68
CA VAL A 92 1.81 -14.00 3.26
C VAL A 92 0.56 -13.13 3.14
N PRO A 93 0.51 -12.11 2.25
CA PRO A 93 -0.68 -11.29 2.05
C PRO A 93 -1.78 -12.12 1.38
N VAL A 94 -2.96 -12.22 2.01
CA VAL A 94 -4.07 -13.07 1.54
C VAL A 94 -5.31 -12.28 1.11
N ALA A 95 -5.47 -11.07 1.66
CA ALA A 95 -6.58 -10.19 1.32
C ALA A 95 -6.20 -8.74 1.60
N VAL A 96 -7.02 -7.83 1.09
CA VAL A 96 -6.99 -6.41 1.39
C VAL A 96 -8.31 -6.04 2.05
N ARG A 97 -8.27 -5.42 3.23
CA ARG A 97 -9.46 -4.89 3.90
C ARG A 97 -9.64 -3.43 3.50
N VAL A 98 -10.73 -3.11 2.80
CA VAL A 98 -11.13 -1.74 2.46
C VAL A 98 -12.05 -1.24 3.57
N VAL A 99 -11.72 -0.12 4.21
CA VAL A 99 -12.45 0.41 5.38
C VAL A 99 -12.93 1.82 5.10
N ASN A 100 -14.20 2.12 5.36
CA ASN A 100 -14.72 3.49 5.34
C ASN A 100 -14.37 4.22 6.63
N ILE A 101 -13.60 5.31 6.50
CA ILE A 101 -13.13 6.15 7.61
C ILE A 101 -13.91 7.47 7.71
N SER A 102 -15.01 7.59 6.97
CA SER A 102 -15.84 8.80 6.95
C SER A 102 -17.18 8.57 7.64
N ARG A 103 -17.80 9.66 8.08
CA ARG A 103 -19.16 9.65 8.68
C ARG A 103 -20.29 9.48 7.66
N LYS A 104 -19.98 9.33 6.37
CA LYS A 104 -20.96 9.18 5.28
C LYS A 104 -20.72 7.87 4.54
N PRO A 105 -21.73 7.31 3.86
CA PRO A 105 -21.51 6.17 2.97
C PRO A 105 -20.43 6.48 1.94
N ALA A 106 -19.47 5.57 1.78
CA ALA A 106 -18.39 5.68 0.82
C ALA A 106 -18.62 4.68 -0.32
N GLN A 107 -18.57 5.17 -1.55
CA GLN A 107 -18.55 4.34 -2.73
C GLN A 107 -17.09 4.11 -3.16
N VAL A 108 -16.76 2.87 -3.46
CA VAL A 108 -15.52 2.51 -4.16
C VAL A 108 -15.90 2.00 -5.54
N LEU A 109 -15.38 2.66 -6.57
CA LEU A 109 -15.77 2.40 -7.95
C LEU A 109 -15.19 1.07 -8.45
N PRO A 110 -15.82 0.43 -9.46
CA PRO A 110 -15.26 -0.72 -10.13
C PRO A 110 -13.88 -0.38 -10.71
N HIS A 111 -13.00 -1.37 -10.78
CA HIS A 111 -11.62 -1.29 -11.25
C HIS A 111 -10.71 -0.35 -10.43
N THR A 112 -11.18 0.14 -9.28
CA THR A 112 -10.31 0.85 -8.32
C THR A 112 -9.25 -0.11 -7.80
N LYS A 113 -7.98 0.23 -7.99
CA LYS A 113 -6.84 -0.50 -7.43
C LYS A 113 -6.76 -0.24 -5.93
N VAL A 114 -7.00 -1.28 -5.14
CA VAL A 114 -6.99 -1.22 -3.66
C VAL A 114 -5.66 -1.65 -3.06
N ALA A 115 -4.89 -2.44 -3.80
CA ALA A 115 -3.48 -2.71 -3.54
C ALA A 115 -2.76 -3.08 -4.84
N THR A 116 -1.44 -3.01 -4.82
CA THR A 116 -0.59 -3.56 -5.87
C THR A 116 0.57 -4.29 -5.23
N LEU A 117 0.85 -5.50 -5.69
CA LEU A 117 2.03 -6.26 -5.27
C LEU A 117 3.13 -6.04 -6.31
N THR A 118 4.32 -5.67 -5.86
CA THR A 118 5.45 -5.40 -6.75
C THR A 118 6.67 -6.20 -6.35
N ASP A 119 7.66 -6.27 -7.24
CA ASP A 119 8.99 -6.65 -6.79
C ASP A 119 9.50 -5.68 -5.69
N ARG A 120 10.44 -6.16 -4.87
CA ARG A 120 11.03 -5.41 -3.75
C ARG A 120 11.76 -4.13 -4.12
N GLU A 121 11.89 -3.83 -5.42
CA GLU A 121 12.80 -2.79 -5.89
C GLU A 121 12.17 -1.70 -6.77
N ARG A 122 10.99 -1.83 -7.41
CA ARG A 122 10.83 -1.08 -8.69
C ARG A 122 9.48 -0.51 -9.10
N LEU A 123 8.53 -0.16 -8.23
CA LEU A 123 7.38 0.62 -8.71
C LEU A 123 6.93 1.77 -7.79
N HIS A 124 7.08 3.01 -8.30
CA HIS A 124 6.40 4.17 -7.75
C HIS A 124 4.93 4.10 -8.15
N LEU A 125 4.07 3.56 -7.28
CA LEU A 125 2.63 3.42 -7.51
C LEU A 125 1.82 4.73 -7.39
N GLY A 126 2.51 5.88 -7.35
CA GLY A 126 1.92 7.19 -7.07
C GLY A 126 1.78 7.44 -5.57
N THR A 127 1.40 8.67 -5.20
CA THR A 127 1.38 9.16 -3.81
C THR A 127 0.31 8.52 -2.91
N ASN A 128 -0.64 7.79 -3.50
CA ASN A 128 -1.75 7.19 -2.75
C ASN A 128 -1.44 5.79 -2.23
N PHE A 129 -0.31 5.20 -2.63
CA PHE A 129 0.11 3.87 -2.27
C PHE A 129 1.18 3.89 -1.18
N VAL A 130 1.01 3.03 -0.18
CA VAL A 130 1.86 2.99 1.02
C VAL A 130 2.17 1.53 1.38
N CYS A 131 3.38 1.24 1.86
CA CYS A 131 3.78 -0.09 2.32
C CYS A 131 3.41 -0.34 3.80
N PRO A 132 2.97 -1.55 4.17
CA PRO A 132 2.88 -2.00 5.55
C PRO A 132 4.20 -1.79 6.31
N GLY A 133 4.13 -1.28 7.54
CA GLY A 133 5.29 -1.00 8.39
C GLY A 133 5.92 0.39 8.20
N SER A 134 5.44 1.17 7.23
CA SER A 134 5.81 2.58 7.11
C SER A 134 4.96 3.47 8.03
N TYR A 135 5.47 4.65 8.42
CA TYR A 135 4.74 5.60 9.25
C TYR A 135 3.36 5.98 8.69
N GLN A 136 3.26 6.16 7.37
CA GLN A 136 2.00 6.48 6.70
C GLN A 136 1.00 5.32 6.73
N TYR A 137 1.46 4.09 6.92
CA TYR A 137 0.60 2.93 7.11
C TYR A 137 0.07 2.88 8.53
N ASP A 138 0.90 3.17 9.52
CA ASP A 138 0.50 3.24 10.93
C ASP A 138 -0.60 4.32 11.14
N GLU A 139 -0.47 5.47 10.47
CA GLU A 139 -1.53 6.49 10.45
C GLU A 139 -2.86 5.94 9.90
N ARG A 140 -2.82 5.06 8.90
CA ARG A 140 -4.03 4.42 8.35
C ARG A 140 -4.61 3.39 9.31
N GLU A 141 -3.77 2.60 9.97
CA GLU A 141 -4.22 1.67 11.02
C GLU A 141 -4.92 2.43 12.15
N PHE A 142 -4.38 3.58 12.54
CA PHE A 142 -4.99 4.47 13.52
C PHE A 142 -6.36 5.00 13.06
N LEU A 143 -6.47 5.49 11.82
CA LEU A 143 -7.75 5.93 11.24
C LEU A 143 -8.80 4.82 11.23
N VAL A 144 -8.38 3.58 10.93
CA VAL A 144 -9.28 2.41 10.99
C VAL A 144 -9.70 2.13 12.42
N TYR A 145 -8.79 2.17 13.39
CA TYR A 145 -9.11 1.96 14.79
C TYR A 145 -10.15 2.96 15.30
N GLU A 146 -9.99 4.25 15.00
CA GLU A 146 -10.93 5.30 15.43
C GLU A 146 -12.34 5.15 14.82
N ASN A 147 -12.43 4.59 13.60
CA ASN A 147 -13.69 4.53 12.85
C ASN A 147 -14.34 3.14 12.85
N THR A 148 -13.64 2.10 13.30
CA THR A 148 -14.23 0.76 13.44
C THR A 148 -15.14 0.76 14.67
N ARG A 149 -16.43 0.48 14.48
CA ARG A 149 -17.35 0.31 15.62
C ARG A 149 -16.95 -0.93 16.41
N SER A 150 -16.85 -0.79 17.74
CA SER A 150 -16.83 -1.96 18.62
C SER A 150 -18.11 -2.77 18.39
N PRO A 151 -18.05 -4.12 18.30
CA PRO A 151 -19.26 -4.91 18.31
C PRO A 151 -20.05 -4.58 19.58
N ALA A 152 -21.34 -4.28 19.42
CA ALA A 152 -22.23 -4.11 20.56
C ALA A 152 -22.23 -5.42 21.35
N ALA A 153 -21.90 -5.33 22.64
CA ALA A 153 -21.98 -6.43 23.60
C ALA A 153 -23.45 -6.81 23.86
#